data_AF-A0A9P3CV43-F1
#
_entry.id   AF-A0A9P3CV43-F1
#
_cell.length_a   1.000
_cell.length_b   1.000
_cell.length_c   1.000
_cell.angle_alpha   90.00
_cell.angle_beta   90.00
_cell.angle_gamma   90.00
#
_symmetry.space_group_name_H-M   'P 1'
#
loop_
_entity.id
_entity.type
_entity.pdbx_description
1 polymer ?
#
loop_
_entity_poly.entity_id
_entity_poly.type
_entity_poly.pdbx_seq_one_letter_code
_entity_poly.pdbx_strand_id
1 'polypeptide(L)'
;MQVQFNTRTILPSVYRTEKDGVEKVYLSTTVFSPVRYNLTPAPGVMPIEQIQSVLAECADNAQEVEIQFIENQTKFGAQMQIFSVKPLPKKNPMESKA
;
A
#
# COMPACT_ATOMS: atom_id res chain seq x y z
N MET A 1 6.47 25.13 20.81
CA MET A 1 6.02 23.90 20.11
C MET A 1 4.58 23.65 20.49
N GLN A 2 3.64 23.77 19.56
CA GLN A 2 2.25 23.37 19.78
C GLN A 2 2.15 21.88 19.47
N VAL A 3 1.76 21.07 20.46
CA VAL A 3 1.58 19.63 20.27
C VAL A 3 0.30 19.40 19.49
N GLN A 4 0.41 18.74 18.32
CA GLN A 4 -0.73 18.31 17.53
C GLN A 4 -1.10 16.88 17.93
N PHE A 5 -2.38 16.65 18.25
CA PHE A 5 -2.90 15.33 18.62
C PHE A 5 -3.64 14.70 17.44
N ASN A 6 -3.30 13.45 17.10
CA ASN A 6 -4.05 12.62 16.15
C ASN A 6 -5.00 11.70 16.92
N THR A 7 -6.24 11.54 16.45
CA THR A 7 -7.25 10.67 17.09
C THR A 7 -7.55 9.47 16.21
N ARG A 8 -7.56 8.25 16.79
CA ARG A 8 -7.96 7.00 16.12
C ARG A 8 -8.61 6.05 17.11
N THR A 9 -9.60 5.28 16.65
CA THR A 9 -10.17 4.16 17.40
C THR A 9 -9.36 2.90 17.13
N ILE A 10 -8.95 2.19 18.18
CA ILE A 10 -8.14 0.96 18.10
C ILE A 10 -8.75 -0.12 19.01
N LEU A 11 -8.43 -1.39 18.74
CA LEU A 11 -8.67 -2.49 19.66
C LEU A 11 -7.32 -2.96 20.24
N PRO A 12 -6.99 -2.60 21.49
CA PRO A 12 -5.70 -2.94 22.07
C PRO A 12 -5.63 -4.43 22.45
N SER A 13 -4.44 -4.99 22.34
CA SER A 13 -4.02 -6.28 22.87
C SER A 13 -3.02 -6.06 23.99
N VAL A 14 -3.07 -6.91 25.01
CA VAL A 14 -2.19 -6.83 26.18
C VAL A 14 -1.53 -8.18 26.44
N TYR A 15 -0.23 -8.17 26.65
CA TYR A 15 0.54 -9.29 27.15
C TYR A 15 1.18 -8.89 28.48
N ARG A 16 0.90 -9.64 29.54
CA ARG A 16 1.45 -9.42 30.89
C ARG A 16 2.40 -10.54 31.24
N THR A 17 3.53 -10.20 31.81
CA THR A 17 4.52 -11.17 32.31
C THR A 17 5.13 -10.64 33.59
N GLU A 18 5.53 -11.52 34.49
CA GLU A 18 6.18 -11.16 35.74
C GLU A 18 7.59 -11.73 35.74
N LYS A 19 8.58 -10.88 36.02
CA LYS A 19 9.97 -11.32 36.18
C LYS A 19 10.56 -10.59 37.38
N ASP A 20 11.17 -11.35 38.29
CA ASP A 20 11.80 -10.83 39.52
C ASP A 20 10.83 -10.01 40.40
N GLY A 21 9.55 -10.40 40.45
CA GLY A 21 8.51 -9.71 41.22
C GLY A 21 8.01 -8.39 40.60
N VAL A 22 8.44 -8.08 39.37
CA VAL A 22 8.01 -6.89 38.63
C VAL A 22 7.10 -7.30 37.48
N GLU A 23 5.86 -6.83 37.52
CA GLU A 23 4.91 -6.98 36.42
C GLU A 23 5.33 -6.10 35.23
N LYS A 24 5.48 -6.72 34.06
CA LYS A 24 5.70 -6.05 32.77
C LYS A 24 4.46 -6.17 31.90
N VAL A 25 4.02 -5.04 31.39
CA VAL A 25 2.86 -4.93 30.49
C VAL A 25 3.34 -4.53 29.10
N TYR A 26 3.01 -5.34 28.10
CA TYR A 26 3.24 -5.09 26.69
C TYR A 26 1.90 -4.82 26.00
N LEU A 27 1.79 -3.68 25.33
CA LEU A 27 0.57 -3.25 24.64
C LEU A 27 0.83 -3.23 23.13
N SER A 28 -0.08 -3.79 22.35
CA SER A 28 -0.02 -3.78 20.89
C SER A 28 -1.41 -3.58 20.29
N THR A 29 -1.49 -3.19 19.03
CA THR A 29 -2.75 -3.17 18.26
C THR A 29 -2.41 -3.42 16.81
N THR A 30 -3.28 -4.13 16.10
CA THR A 30 -3.21 -4.22 14.63
C THR A 30 -4.14 -3.18 14.05
N VAL A 31 -3.64 -2.41 13.08
CA VAL A 31 -4.44 -1.35 12.43
C VAL A 31 -4.29 -1.48 10.92
N PHE A 32 -5.42 -1.56 10.23
CA PHE A 32 -5.47 -1.42 8.79
C PHE A 32 -5.62 0.06 8.45
N SER A 33 -4.55 0.65 7.93
CA SER A 33 -4.54 2.03 7.42
C SER A 33 -4.41 2.02 5.91
N PRO A 34 -5.27 2.76 5.18
CA PRO A 34 -5.01 3.03 3.77
C PRO A 34 -3.62 3.65 3.62
N VAL A 35 -2.82 3.09 2.72
CA VAL A 35 -1.52 3.64 2.35
C VAL A 35 -1.61 4.14 0.92
N ARG A 36 -1.23 5.39 0.70
CA ARG A 36 -1.06 5.94 -0.64
C ARG A 36 0.39 5.73 -1.05
N TYR A 37 0.59 5.02 -2.15
CA TYR A 37 1.90 4.88 -2.79
C TYR A 37 2.01 5.87 -3.95
N ASN A 38 3.19 6.46 -4.09
CA ASN A 38 3.56 7.14 -5.34
C ASN A 38 4.06 6.09 -6.33
N LEU A 39 3.57 6.13 -7.56
CA LEU A 39 4.00 5.22 -8.62
C LEU A 39 5.14 5.87 -9.40
N THR A 40 6.25 5.18 -9.58
CA THR A 40 7.40 5.71 -10.31
C THR A 40 7.90 4.66 -11.30
N PRO A 41 7.69 4.88 -12.61
CA PRO A 41 8.25 4.03 -13.64
C PRO A 41 9.77 3.93 -13.51
N ALA A 42 10.30 2.72 -13.61
CA ALA A 42 11.71 2.40 -13.48
C ALA A 42 12.16 1.58 -14.69
N PRO A 43 13.41 1.75 -15.15
CA PRO A 43 13.94 0.98 -16.27
C PRO A 43 14.13 -0.48 -15.88
N GLY A 44 13.87 -1.40 -16.81
CA GLY A 44 14.06 -2.83 -16.57
C GLY A 44 13.32 -3.68 -17.60
N VAL A 45 12.15 -4.19 -17.21
CA VAL A 45 11.37 -5.16 -18.00
C VAL A 45 10.64 -4.50 -19.16
N MET A 46 10.11 -3.30 -18.96
CA MET A 46 9.38 -2.52 -19.96
C MET A 46 9.98 -1.10 -20.06
N PRO A 47 10.00 -0.46 -21.24
CA PRO A 47 10.40 0.93 -21.39
C PRO A 47 9.55 1.88 -20.53
N ILE A 48 10.17 2.92 -19.98
CA ILE A 48 9.52 3.87 -19.06
C ILE A 48 8.31 4.53 -19.72
N GLU A 49 8.46 4.96 -20.97
CA GLU A 49 7.42 5.65 -21.73
C GLU A 49 6.21 4.74 -21.97
N GLN A 50 6.46 3.45 -22.19
CA GLN A 50 5.41 2.45 -22.35
C GLN A 50 4.67 2.22 -21.04
N ILE A 51 5.39 2.09 -19.91
CA ILE A 51 4.77 1.95 -18.58
C ILE A 51 3.88 3.15 -18.29
N GLN A 52 4.38 4.37 -18.53
CA GLN A 52 3.62 5.61 -18.34
C GLN A 52 2.36 5.64 -19.19
N SER A 53 2.48 5.31 -20.48
CA SER A 53 1.37 5.33 -21.42
C SER A 53 0.27 4.36 -21.00
N VAL A 54 0.63 3.12 -20.66
CA VAL A 54 -0.32 2.09 -20.24
C VAL A 54 -1.00 2.46 -18.93
N LEU A 55 -0.25 2.97 -17.94
CA LEU A 55 -0.83 3.39 -16.67
C LEU A 55 -1.79 4.58 -16.84
N ALA A 56 -1.44 5.56 -17.68
CA ALA A 56 -2.29 6.71 -17.96
C ALA A 56 -3.59 6.28 -18.66
N GLU A 57 -3.48 5.48 -19.72
CA GLU A 57 -4.64 4.96 -20.45
C GLU A 57 -5.55 4.12 -19.54
N CYS A 58 -4.99 3.26 -18.70
CA CYS A 58 -5.78 2.46 -17.77
C CYS A 58 -6.44 3.31 -16.68
N ALA A 59 -5.78 4.38 -16.22
CA ALA A 59 -6.36 5.33 -15.28
C ALA A 59 -7.57 6.06 -15.89
N ASP A 60 -7.45 6.56 -17.12
CA ASP A 60 -8.53 7.21 -17.85
C ASP A 60 -9.72 6.27 -18.10
N ASN A 61 -9.43 4.99 -18.30
CA ASN A 61 -10.42 3.95 -18.57
C ASN A 61 -10.99 3.24 -17.32
N ALA A 62 -10.56 3.64 -16.11
CA ALA A 62 -10.87 2.95 -14.86
C ALA A 62 -10.63 1.42 -14.95
N GLN A 63 -9.49 1.05 -15.54
CA GLN A 63 -9.08 -0.33 -15.78
C GLN A 63 -8.02 -0.77 -14.78
N GLU A 64 -8.21 -1.95 -14.20
CA GLU A 64 -7.22 -2.56 -13.31
C GLU A 64 -5.98 -3.00 -14.10
N VAL A 65 -4.82 -2.97 -13.44
CA VAL A 65 -3.54 -3.38 -14.01
C VAL A 65 -2.81 -4.30 -13.06
N GLU A 66 -2.08 -5.27 -13.61
CA GLU A 66 -1.06 -6.03 -12.89
C GLU A 66 0.28 -5.31 -13.07
N ILE A 67 1.04 -5.16 -11.99
CA ILE A 67 2.34 -4.49 -11.99
C ILE A 67 3.43 -5.38 -11.40
N GLN A 68 4.65 -5.25 -11.91
CA GLN A 68 5.85 -5.75 -11.25
C GLN A 68 6.59 -4.57 -10.65
N PHE A 69 6.80 -4.58 -9.34
CA PHE A 69 7.36 -3.45 -8.62
C PHE A 69 8.24 -3.86 -7.44
N ILE A 70 9.04 -2.91 -6.97
CA ILE A 70 9.65 -2.95 -5.63
C ILE A 70 9.11 -1.79 -4.79
N GLU A 71 8.93 -2.03 -3.49
CA GLU A 71 8.57 -0.98 -2.54
C GLU A 71 9.81 -0.22 -2.07
N ASN A 72 9.67 1.10 -1.96
CA ASN A 72 10.70 1.97 -1.42
C ASN A 72 10.07 3.03 -0.51
N GLN A 73 10.78 3.42 0.55
CA GLN A 73 10.37 4.48 1.46
C GLN A 73 11.18 5.74 1.15
N THR A 74 10.51 6.78 0.64
CA THR A 74 11.15 8.07 0.33
C THR A 74 10.83 9.13 1.38
N LYS A 75 11.50 10.28 1.31
CA LYS A 75 11.18 11.45 2.14
C LYS A 75 9.75 11.99 1.92
N PHE A 76 9.12 11.62 0.80
CA PHE A 76 7.77 12.03 0.41
C PHE A 76 6.72 10.94 0.66
N GLY A 77 7.11 9.84 1.31
CA GLY A 77 6.22 8.71 1.61
C GLY A 77 6.60 7.43 0.87
N ALA A 78 5.72 6.45 0.97
CA ALA A 78 5.87 5.16 0.34
C ALA A 78 5.78 5.27 -1.19
N GLN A 79 6.63 4.54 -1.89
CA GLN A 79 6.76 4.56 -3.35
C GLN A 79 6.81 3.12 -3.88
N MET A 80 6.17 2.90 -5.02
CA MET A 80 6.33 1.68 -5.83
C MET A 80 7.12 2.02 -7.08
N GLN A 81 8.29 1.41 -7.24
CA GLN A 81 9.08 1.52 -8.47
C GLN A 81 8.62 0.42 -9.42
N ILE A 82 7.99 0.81 -10.54
CA ILE A 82 7.30 -0.10 -11.45
C ILE A 82 8.19 -0.43 -12.64
N PHE A 83 8.40 -1.71 -12.91
CA PHE A 83 9.24 -2.20 -14.01
C PHE A 83 8.46 -2.76 -15.19
N SER A 84 7.21 -3.19 -14.96
CA SER A 84 6.29 -3.59 -16.02
C SER A 84 4.84 -3.42 -15.56
N VAL A 85 3.95 -3.27 -16.53
CA VAL A 85 2.51 -3.11 -16.31
C VAL A 85 1.76 -3.90 -17.38
N LYS A 86 0.68 -4.56 -16.99
CA LYS A 86 -0.20 -5.30 -17.88
C LYS A 86 -1.66 -4.96 -17.55
N PRO A 87 -2.44 -4.44 -18.51
CA PRO A 87 -3.86 -4.21 -18.30
C PRO A 87 -4.58 -5.54 -18.04
N LEU A 88 -5.45 -5.55 -17.03
CA LEU A 88 -6.34 -6.67 -16.76
C LEU A 88 -7.63 -6.50 -17.57
N PRO A 89 -8.28 -7.61 -18.00
CA PRO A 89 -9.58 -7.52 -18.65
C PRO A 89 -10.56 -6.74 -17.78
N LYS A 90 -11.34 -5.83 -18.41
CA LYS A 90 -12.41 -5.13 -17.69
C LYS A 90 -13.40 -6.17 -17.15
N LYS A 91 -13.67 -6.13 -15.85
CA LYS A 91 -14.67 -7.01 -15.25
C LYS A 91 -16.02 -6.71 -15.89
N ASN A 92 -16.57 -7.65 -16.67
CA ASN A 92 -17.93 -7.56 -17.15
C ASN A 92 -18.88 -7.73 -15.94
N PRO A 93 -19.87 -6.84 -15.74
CA PRO A 93 -20.81 -6.95 -14.62
C PRO A 93 -21.56 -8.30 -14.54
N MET A 94 -21.59 -9.07 -15.64
CA MET A 94 -22.28 -10.35 -15.74
C MET A 94 -21.46 -11.56 -15.25
N GLU A 95 -20.13 -11.47 -15.13
CA GLU A 95 -19.27 -12.61 -14.77
C GLU A 95 -19.06 -12.77 -13.25
N SER A 96 -19.52 -11.80 -12.44
CA SER A 96 -19.38 -11.82 -10.97
C SER A 96 -20.46 -12.66 -10.25
N LYS A 97 -21.26 -13.44 -10.97
CA LYS A 97 -22.25 -14.36 -10.39
C LYS A 97 -22.00 -15.78 -10.91
N ALA A 98 -21.10 -16.50 -10.25
CA ALA A 98 -21.02 -17.95 -10.28
C ALA A 98 -20.68 -18.44 -8.87
#